data_AF-A0A2N0ZTW4-F1
#
_entry.id   AF-A0A2N0ZTW4-F1
#
_cell.length_a   1.000
_cell.length_b   1.000
_cell.length_c   1.000
_cell.angle_alpha   90.00
_cell.angle_beta   90.00
_cell.angle_gamma   90.00
#
_symmetry.space_group_name_H-M   'P 1'
#
loop_
_entity.id
_entity.type
_entity.pdbx_description
1 polymer ?
#
loop_
_entity_poly.entity_id
_entity_poly.type
_entity_poly.pdbx_seq_one_letter_code
_entity_poly.pdbx_strand_id
1 'polypeptide(L)'
;MEDTMSSYSFSHQFYQRWTCAPEPIRAAITQELKDITTLLQTETPFESFVFSTHDLDAHVDELYENHEAEQAIAQAIADKQAQVRAAAEKERLEEEQRIKAVEDAKLKEEAKLKEEARLHEEAKAAQKEQLKNEQLVADKNSLDNKVAPTDSSQTNTDNNTANSAANNSSESTVAEESDAAKNDAVNDTLSKNDDGIKNNNDIKNDNSIKAVNDKASAAIKLALKDAKLSATHQELIRELEMQIDDYLSEQMMLMSENLKSWLRAEVTQHLGEQDKSVTHKDAQKS
;
A
#
# COMPACT_ATOMS: atom_id res chain seq x y z
N MET A 1 22.26 -40.74 2.84
CA MET A 1 21.38 -41.76 2.24
C MET A 1 20.08 -41.10 1.73
N GLU A 2 20.17 -40.12 0.84
CA GLU A 2 19.07 -39.21 0.47
C GLU A 2 18.80 -39.20 -1.06
N ASP A 3 18.53 -40.34 -1.69
CA ASP A 3 18.51 -40.42 -3.18
C ASP A 3 17.42 -41.35 -3.77
N THR A 4 16.19 -41.24 -3.26
CA THR A 4 15.03 -42.06 -3.69
C THR A 4 13.76 -41.27 -4.04
N MET A 5 13.75 -39.95 -3.90
CA MET A 5 12.57 -39.09 -4.13
C MET A 5 12.76 -38.05 -5.26
N SER A 6 13.84 -38.16 -6.04
CA SER A 6 14.21 -37.18 -7.08
C SER A 6 13.51 -37.39 -8.44
N SER A 7 12.78 -38.50 -8.62
CA SER A 7 12.18 -38.91 -9.89
C SER A 7 10.73 -38.47 -10.11
N TYR A 8 10.04 -37.98 -9.07
CA TYR A 8 8.64 -37.57 -9.15
C TYR A 8 8.49 -36.04 -9.18
N SER A 9 8.68 -35.46 -10.36
CA SER A 9 8.34 -34.07 -10.64
C SER A 9 6.83 -33.91 -10.78
N PHE A 10 6.17 -33.31 -9.78
CA PHE A 10 4.78 -32.88 -9.91
C PHE A 10 4.60 -31.90 -11.08
N SER A 11 3.41 -31.89 -11.71
CA SER A 11 3.16 -30.99 -12.84
C SER A 11 3.27 -29.52 -12.42
N HIS A 12 3.67 -28.64 -13.35
CA HIS A 12 3.80 -27.20 -13.04
C HIS A 12 2.47 -26.59 -12.56
N GLN A 13 1.34 -27.03 -13.14
CA GLN A 13 -0.01 -26.64 -12.69
C GLN A 13 -0.33 -27.14 -11.28
N PHE A 14 0.07 -28.38 -10.92
CA PHE A 14 -0.06 -28.86 -9.54
C PHE A 14 0.77 -28.00 -8.59
N TYR A 15 2.05 -27.75 -8.92
CA TYR A 15 2.92 -26.95 -8.06
C TYR A 15 2.39 -25.53 -7.85
N GLN A 16 1.88 -24.88 -8.91
CA GLN A 16 1.24 -23.57 -8.81
C GLN A 16 -0.03 -23.61 -7.94
N ARG A 17 -0.94 -24.58 -8.16
CA ARG A 17 -2.15 -24.72 -7.34
C ARG A 17 -1.81 -25.04 -5.88
N TRP A 18 -0.75 -25.82 -5.64
CA TRP A 18 -0.26 -26.18 -4.32
C TRP A 18 0.38 -25.00 -3.60
N THR A 19 1.22 -24.19 -4.24
CA THR A 19 1.81 -23.00 -3.59
C THR A 19 0.81 -21.85 -3.41
N CYS A 20 -0.25 -21.78 -4.22
CA CYS A 20 -1.35 -20.84 -4.05
C CYS A 20 -2.47 -21.34 -3.10
N ALA A 21 -2.47 -22.62 -2.69
CA ALA A 21 -3.45 -23.13 -1.75
C ALA A 21 -3.19 -22.59 -0.32
N PRO A 22 -4.24 -22.23 0.45
CA PRO A 22 -4.07 -21.75 1.82
C PRO A 22 -3.36 -22.77 2.72
N GLU A 23 -2.55 -22.29 3.67
CA GLU A 23 -1.77 -23.16 4.57
C GLU A 23 -2.61 -24.21 5.33
N PRO A 24 -3.82 -23.91 5.84
CA PRO A 24 -4.66 -24.93 6.50
C PRO A 24 -5.02 -26.12 5.59
N ILE A 25 -5.35 -25.85 4.33
CA ILE A 25 -5.74 -26.86 3.33
C ILE A 25 -4.52 -27.71 2.94
N ARG A 26 -3.36 -27.06 2.74
CA ARG A 26 -2.10 -27.78 2.53
C ARG A 26 -1.74 -28.64 3.74
N ALA A 27 -1.97 -28.16 4.97
CA ALA A 27 -1.74 -28.91 6.19
C ALA A 27 -2.66 -30.14 6.31
N ALA A 28 -3.96 -29.99 6.02
CA ALA A 28 -4.92 -31.09 6.01
C ALA A 28 -4.55 -32.18 4.99
N ILE A 29 -4.30 -31.80 3.73
CA ILE A 29 -3.86 -32.74 2.67
C ILE A 29 -2.52 -33.39 3.03
N THR A 30 -1.60 -32.64 3.64
CA THR A 30 -0.32 -33.20 4.12
C THR A 30 -0.50 -34.15 5.31
N GLN A 31 -1.55 -33.97 6.13
CA GLN A 31 -1.85 -34.90 7.21
C GLN A 31 -2.49 -36.19 6.69
N GLU A 32 -3.45 -36.11 5.76
CA GLU A 32 -4.00 -37.29 5.10
C GLU A 32 -2.89 -38.14 4.45
N LEU A 33 -1.95 -37.50 3.75
CA LEU A 33 -0.80 -38.18 3.15
C LEU A 33 0.10 -38.86 4.20
N LYS A 34 0.33 -38.25 5.37
CA LYS A 34 1.05 -38.92 6.48
C LYS A 34 0.27 -40.12 7.00
N ASP A 35 -1.04 -39.98 7.14
CA ASP A 35 -1.93 -41.01 7.68
C ASP A 35 -1.95 -42.21 6.71
N ILE A 36 -2.04 -42.00 5.39
CA ILE A 36 -1.82 -43.02 4.36
C ILE A 36 -0.43 -43.67 4.52
N THR A 37 0.66 -42.89 4.64
CA THR A 37 2.01 -43.47 4.83
C THR A 37 2.19 -44.19 6.17
N THR A 38 1.32 -43.94 7.15
CA THR A 38 1.30 -44.64 8.44
C THR A 38 0.54 -45.95 8.32
N LEU A 39 -0.62 -45.95 7.66
CA LEU A 39 -1.40 -47.14 7.33
C LEU A 39 -0.63 -48.15 6.46
N LEU A 40 0.32 -47.67 5.65
CA LEU A 40 1.20 -48.51 4.81
C LEU A 40 2.44 -49.09 5.54
N GLN A 41 2.64 -48.80 6.84
CA GLN A 41 3.75 -49.36 7.63
C GLN A 41 3.39 -50.75 8.20
N THR A 42 4.38 -51.65 8.24
CA THR A 42 4.20 -53.05 8.70
C THR A 42 3.77 -53.16 10.16
N GLU A 43 4.10 -52.15 10.98
CA GLU A 43 3.81 -52.11 12.40
C GLU A 43 2.41 -51.53 12.71
N THR A 44 1.67 -51.06 11.71
CA THR A 44 0.36 -50.40 11.90
C THR A 44 -0.78 -51.41 11.80
N PRO A 45 -1.49 -51.71 12.91
CA PRO A 45 -2.63 -52.64 12.88
C PRO A 45 -3.85 -52.02 12.19
N PHE A 46 -4.16 -52.50 10.99
CA PHE A 46 -5.30 -52.08 10.16
C PHE A 46 -6.64 -52.03 10.91
N GLU A 47 -6.90 -52.96 11.84
CA GLU A 47 -8.17 -53.05 12.58
C GLU A 47 -8.42 -51.90 13.57
N SER A 48 -7.38 -51.17 13.97
CA SER A 48 -7.48 -50.04 14.90
C SER A 48 -6.92 -48.73 14.35
N PHE A 49 -6.59 -48.67 13.06
CA PHE A 49 -6.17 -47.44 12.41
C PHE A 49 -7.38 -46.57 12.07
N VAL A 50 -7.29 -45.27 12.34
CA VAL A 50 -8.29 -44.26 12.00
C VAL A 50 -7.56 -43.02 11.49
N PHE A 51 -8.03 -42.46 10.39
CA PHE A 51 -7.51 -41.22 9.83
C PHE A 51 -7.82 -40.02 10.75
N SER A 52 -6.92 -39.04 10.79
CA SER A 52 -7.10 -37.78 11.52
C SER A 52 -8.31 -36.99 11.01
N THR A 53 -8.57 -37.11 9.70
CA THR A 53 -9.70 -36.55 8.95
C THR A 53 -10.57 -37.70 8.46
N HIS A 54 -11.86 -37.73 8.81
CA HIS A 54 -12.76 -38.83 8.37
C HIS A 54 -13.29 -38.61 6.95
N ASP A 55 -13.42 -37.35 6.55
CA ASP A 55 -13.80 -36.90 5.21
C ASP A 55 -12.90 -35.70 4.88
N LEU A 56 -11.89 -35.92 4.03
CA LEU A 56 -10.95 -34.86 3.65
C LEU A 56 -11.61 -33.83 2.74
N ASP A 57 -12.49 -34.26 1.82
CA ASP A 57 -13.07 -33.36 0.82
C ASP A 57 -14.01 -32.35 1.51
N ALA A 58 -14.91 -32.81 2.37
CA ALA A 58 -15.79 -31.94 3.14
C ALA A 58 -15.01 -31.00 4.10
N HIS A 59 -13.90 -31.47 4.68
CA HIS A 59 -13.06 -30.63 5.53
C HIS A 59 -12.24 -29.60 4.74
N VAL A 60 -11.78 -29.94 3.53
CA VAL A 60 -11.09 -28.99 2.64
C VAL A 60 -12.03 -27.90 2.16
N ASP A 61 -13.29 -28.23 1.84
CA ASP A 61 -14.33 -27.24 1.52
C ASP A 61 -14.60 -26.31 2.71
N GLU A 62 -14.78 -26.85 3.93
CA GLU A 62 -14.92 -26.06 5.16
C GLU A 62 -13.72 -25.11 5.37
N LEU A 63 -12.49 -25.56 5.11
CA LEU A 63 -11.30 -24.72 5.23
C LEU A 63 -11.22 -23.63 4.15
N TYR A 64 -11.77 -23.84 2.95
CA TYR A 64 -11.90 -22.78 1.94
C TYR A 64 -12.95 -21.74 2.37
N GLU A 65 -14.14 -22.17 2.82
CA GLU A 65 -15.18 -21.26 3.32
C GLU A 65 -14.68 -20.39 4.49
N ASN A 66 -13.98 -20.99 5.45
CA ASN A 66 -13.38 -20.26 6.57
C ASN A 66 -12.31 -19.26 6.12
N HIS A 67 -11.48 -19.61 5.12
CA HIS A 67 -10.45 -18.71 4.61
C HIS A 67 -11.03 -17.55 3.81
N GLU A 68 -12.07 -17.77 3.00
CA GLU A 68 -12.80 -16.69 2.31
C GLU A 68 -13.51 -15.77 3.32
N ALA A 69 -14.09 -16.32 4.39
CA ALA A 69 -14.69 -15.54 5.47
C ALA A 69 -13.64 -14.67 6.21
N GLU A 70 -12.47 -15.22 6.52
CA GLU A 70 -11.36 -14.46 7.13
C GLU A 70 -10.89 -13.32 6.20
N GLN A 71 -10.69 -13.60 4.91
CA GLN A 71 -10.32 -12.58 3.92
C GLN A 71 -11.40 -11.48 3.82
N ALA A 72 -12.68 -11.84 3.78
CA ALA A 72 -13.80 -10.89 3.72
C ALA A 72 -13.85 -9.99 4.98
N ILE A 73 -13.59 -10.54 6.16
CA ILE A 73 -13.49 -9.77 7.41
C ILE A 73 -12.28 -8.83 7.38
N ALA A 74 -11.10 -9.31 6.96
CA ALA A 74 -9.89 -8.51 6.85
C ALA A 74 -10.06 -7.34 5.85
N GLN A 75 -10.67 -7.61 4.69
CA GLN A 75 -10.97 -6.60 3.68
C GLN A 75 -11.99 -5.57 4.20
N ALA A 76 -13.08 -6.00 4.84
CA ALA A 76 -14.07 -5.10 5.43
C ALA A 76 -13.48 -4.21 6.55
N ILE A 77 -12.51 -4.72 7.32
CA ILE A 77 -11.75 -3.93 8.29
C ILE A 77 -10.85 -2.91 7.59
N ALA A 78 -10.14 -3.30 6.51
CA ALA A 78 -9.29 -2.42 5.74
C ALA A 78 -10.07 -1.28 5.08
N ASP A 79 -11.19 -1.59 4.43
CA ASP A 79 -12.07 -0.60 3.79
C ASP A 79 -12.69 0.36 4.80
N LYS A 80 -13.12 -0.15 5.97
CA LYS A 80 -13.62 0.69 7.06
C LYS A 80 -12.53 1.62 7.62
N GLN A 81 -11.29 1.14 7.74
CA GLN A 81 -10.17 2.01 8.14
C GLN A 81 -9.85 3.06 7.06
N ALA A 82 -9.88 2.69 5.77
CA ALA A 82 -9.67 3.63 4.67
C ALA A 82 -10.77 4.71 4.65
N GLN A 83 -12.03 4.34 4.84
CA GLN A 83 -13.16 5.26 4.93
C GLN A 83 -13.02 6.23 6.12
N VAL A 84 -12.61 5.75 7.30
CA VAL A 84 -12.37 6.60 8.48
C VAL A 84 -11.23 7.59 8.22
N ARG A 85 -10.12 7.16 7.59
CA ARG A 85 -9.01 8.06 7.23
C ARG A 85 -9.44 9.13 6.23
N ALA A 86 -10.15 8.74 5.17
CA ALA A 86 -10.66 9.67 4.17
C ALA A 86 -11.69 10.67 4.73
N ALA A 87 -12.53 10.23 5.67
CA ALA A 87 -13.47 11.12 6.36
C ALA A 87 -12.73 12.14 7.25
N ALA A 88 -11.75 11.72 8.03
CA ALA A 88 -10.96 12.61 8.89
C ALA A 88 -10.08 13.59 8.08
N GLU A 89 -9.50 13.15 6.96
CA GLU A 89 -8.76 14.04 6.05
C GLU A 89 -9.68 15.09 5.42
N LYS A 90 -10.88 14.67 5.00
CA LYS A 90 -11.91 15.58 4.48
C LYS A 90 -12.33 16.62 5.53
N GLU A 91 -12.63 16.18 6.76
CA GLU A 91 -13.01 17.08 7.87
C GLU A 91 -11.91 18.11 8.15
N ARG A 92 -10.64 17.68 8.20
CA ARG A 92 -9.50 18.58 8.36
C ARG A 92 -9.42 19.62 7.24
N LEU A 93 -9.68 19.21 5.99
CA LEU A 93 -9.65 20.10 4.82
C LEU A 93 -10.82 21.10 4.81
N GLU A 94 -12.02 20.69 5.25
CA GLU A 94 -13.18 21.57 5.40
C GLU A 94 -12.98 22.58 6.56
N GLU A 95 -12.35 22.17 7.68
CA GLU A 95 -11.96 23.11 8.74
C GLU A 95 -10.85 24.08 8.30
N GLU A 96 -9.82 23.60 7.60
CA GLU A 96 -8.73 24.44 7.08
C GLU A 96 -9.27 25.55 6.15
N GLN A 97 -10.23 25.21 5.27
CA GLN A 97 -10.96 26.18 4.45
C GLN A 97 -11.82 27.14 5.29
N ARG A 98 -12.53 26.65 6.31
CA ARG A 98 -13.34 27.48 7.22
C ARG A 98 -12.51 28.51 7.97
N ILE A 99 -11.36 28.11 8.52
CA ILE A 99 -10.44 29.00 9.25
C ILE A 99 -9.93 30.09 8.30
N LYS A 100 -9.47 29.71 7.11
CA LYS A 100 -8.98 30.64 6.10
C LYS A 100 -10.05 31.64 5.64
N ALA A 101 -11.29 31.20 5.46
CA ALA A 101 -12.40 32.08 5.09
C ALA A 101 -12.73 33.11 6.20
N VAL A 102 -12.58 32.75 7.47
CA VAL A 102 -12.73 33.67 8.62
C VAL A 102 -11.57 34.65 8.72
N GLU A 103 -10.35 34.22 8.45
CA GLU A 103 -9.16 35.10 8.40
C GLU A 103 -9.27 36.11 7.26
N ASP A 104 -9.58 35.66 6.05
CA ASP A 104 -9.85 36.50 4.87
C ASP A 104 -11.00 37.51 5.10
N ALA A 105 -11.99 37.16 5.93
CA ALA A 105 -13.09 38.06 6.29
C ALA A 105 -12.62 39.15 7.27
N LYS A 106 -11.93 38.78 8.34
CA LYS A 106 -11.36 39.72 9.32
C LYS A 106 -10.40 40.71 8.69
N LEU A 107 -9.51 40.25 7.81
CA LEU A 107 -8.51 41.10 7.15
C LEU A 107 -9.17 42.12 6.20
N LYS A 108 -10.30 41.77 5.58
CA LYS A 108 -11.13 42.71 4.80
C LYS A 108 -11.92 43.69 5.67
N GLU A 109 -12.33 43.29 6.87
CA GLU A 109 -13.00 44.16 7.84
C GLU A 109 -12.02 45.19 8.43
N GLU A 110 -10.83 44.76 8.85
CA GLU A 110 -9.76 45.65 9.34
C GLU A 110 -9.34 46.66 8.26
N ALA A 111 -9.20 46.22 7.00
CA ALA A 111 -8.87 47.11 5.88
C ALA A 111 -9.93 48.21 5.68
N LYS A 112 -11.23 47.88 5.78
CA LYS A 112 -12.31 48.86 5.72
C LYS A 112 -12.29 49.83 6.90
N LEU A 113 -12.12 49.32 8.11
CA LEU A 113 -12.08 50.14 9.33
C LEU A 113 -10.94 51.18 9.27
N LYS A 114 -9.79 50.77 8.70
CA LYS A 114 -8.62 51.62 8.47
C LYS A 114 -8.84 52.67 7.36
N GLU A 115 -9.59 52.31 6.31
CA GLU A 115 -9.97 53.26 5.25
C GLU A 115 -10.98 54.30 5.76
N GLU A 116 -12.00 53.87 6.50
CA GLU A 116 -13.00 54.75 7.13
C GLU A 116 -12.35 55.72 8.14
N ALA A 117 -11.43 55.22 8.98
CA ALA A 117 -10.66 56.05 9.90
C ALA A 117 -9.87 57.16 9.17
N ARG A 118 -9.21 56.82 8.04
CA ARG A 118 -8.48 57.79 7.21
C ARG A 118 -9.42 58.84 6.60
N LEU A 119 -10.56 58.44 6.05
CA LEU A 119 -11.54 59.36 5.46
C LEU A 119 -12.12 60.33 6.51
N HIS A 120 -12.37 59.85 7.73
CA HIS A 120 -12.83 60.68 8.84
C HIS A 120 -11.75 61.63 9.38
N GLU A 121 -10.47 61.24 9.37
CA GLU A 121 -9.34 62.13 9.67
C GLU A 121 -9.18 63.22 8.61
N GLU A 122 -9.24 62.86 7.33
CA GLU A 122 -9.18 63.78 6.18
C GLU A 122 -10.34 64.80 6.22
N ALA A 123 -11.57 64.35 6.49
CA ALA A 123 -12.73 65.23 6.66
C ALA A 123 -12.57 66.21 7.83
N LYS A 124 -11.98 65.78 8.95
CA LYS A 124 -11.66 66.67 10.09
C LYS A 124 -10.56 67.68 9.76
N ALA A 125 -9.55 67.29 9.00
CA ALA A 125 -8.51 68.20 8.52
C ALA A 125 -9.12 69.30 7.63
N ALA A 126 -9.97 68.91 6.66
CA ALA A 126 -10.66 69.83 5.75
C ALA A 126 -11.59 70.82 6.50
N GLN A 127 -12.39 70.35 7.48
CA GLN A 127 -13.21 71.25 8.30
C GLN A 127 -12.37 72.24 9.12
N LYS A 128 -11.24 71.78 9.69
CA LYS A 128 -10.33 72.64 10.44
C LYS A 128 -9.68 73.71 9.57
N GLU A 129 -9.38 73.39 8.31
CA GLU A 129 -8.88 74.35 7.32
C GLU A 129 -9.96 75.36 6.91
N GLN A 130 -11.19 74.92 6.67
CA GLN A 130 -12.34 75.80 6.37
C GLN A 130 -12.58 76.80 7.51
N LEU A 131 -12.68 76.34 8.76
CA LEU A 131 -12.86 77.21 9.93
C LEU A 131 -11.70 78.22 10.08
N LYS A 132 -10.45 77.80 9.83
CA LYS A 132 -9.30 78.70 9.84
C LYS A 132 -9.38 79.75 8.73
N ASN A 133 -9.92 79.40 7.56
CA ASN A 133 -10.08 80.32 6.44
C ASN A 133 -11.22 81.31 6.68
N GLU A 134 -12.33 80.88 7.29
CA GLU A 134 -13.40 81.77 7.76
C GLU A 134 -12.90 82.74 8.84
N GLN A 135 -12.10 82.27 9.80
CA GLN A 135 -11.43 83.10 10.80
C GLN A 135 -10.56 84.19 10.14
N LEU A 136 -9.78 83.83 9.11
CA LEU A 136 -8.96 84.76 8.32
C LEU A 136 -9.77 85.74 7.44
N VAL A 137 -11.04 85.44 7.16
CA VAL A 137 -11.99 86.37 6.51
C VAL A 137 -12.63 87.30 7.56
N ALA A 138 -12.90 86.82 8.77
CA ALA A 138 -13.40 87.64 9.88
C ALA A 138 -12.34 88.65 10.38
N ASP A 139 -11.10 88.21 10.61
CA ASP A 139 -10.00 89.05 11.09
C ASP A 139 -9.66 90.21 10.14
N LYS A 140 -9.94 90.06 8.84
CA LYS A 140 -9.78 91.13 7.83
C LYS A 140 -10.68 92.35 8.04
N ASN A 141 -11.72 92.25 8.86
CA ASN A 141 -12.58 93.39 9.21
C ASN A 141 -12.15 94.14 10.48
N SER A 142 -11.09 93.74 11.18
CA SER A 142 -10.74 94.32 12.49
C SER A 142 -9.22 94.38 12.78
N LEU A 143 -8.45 95.01 11.89
CA LEU A 143 -7.02 95.24 12.08
C LEU A 143 -6.57 96.64 11.59
N ASP A 144 -6.52 97.59 12.53
CA ASP A 144 -5.77 98.86 12.38
C ASP A 144 -5.15 99.27 13.73
N ASN A 145 -4.09 100.08 13.72
CA ASN A 145 -3.32 100.60 14.87
C ASN A 145 -2.57 99.58 15.77
N LYS A 146 -1.70 98.79 15.14
CA LYS A 146 -0.21 98.89 15.22
C LYS A 146 0.45 99.54 16.49
N VAL A 147 1.62 98.99 16.87
CA VAL A 147 2.82 99.57 17.56
C VAL A 147 3.15 99.00 18.96
N ALA A 148 4.44 98.66 19.16
CA ALA A 148 5.11 98.12 20.37
C ALA A 148 6.15 99.17 20.90
N PRO A 149 7.19 98.90 21.75
CA PRO A 149 7.65 97.69 22.48
C PRO A 149 7.56 97.92 24.02
N THR A 150 8.39 97.50 24.99
CA THR A 150 9.72 96.83 25.20
C THR A 150 9.76 96.40 26.70
N ASP A 151 10.58 95.48 27.26
CA ASP A 151 11.63 94.57 26.79
C ASP A 151 11.88 93.43 27.84
N SER A 152 12.78 92.48 27.52
CA SER A 152 13.70 91.77 28.43
C SER A 152 13.22 90.75 29.49
N SER A 153 13.46 89.48 29.13
CA SER A 153 14.45 88.60 29.80
C SER A 153 14.03 87.43 30.72
N GLN A 154 14.63 86.27 30.37
CA GLN A 154 15.10 85.13 31.18
C GLN A 154 14.23 83.90 31.54
N THR A 155 14.71 82.78 30.99
CA THR A 155 15.02 81.47 31.62
C THR A 155 14.01 80.30 31.64
N ASN A 156 14.63 79.12 31.44
CA ASN A 156 14.25 77.74 31.74
C ASN A 156 13.24 77.04 30.80
N THR A 157 13.76 76.00 30.14
CA THR A 157 13.02 74.97 29.40
C THR A 157 13.44 73.61 29.94
N ASP A 158 12.54 72.94 30.66
CA ASP A 158 12.65 71.55 31.12
C ASP A 158 11.37 70.84 30.64
N ASN A 159 11.47 69.91 29.67
CA ASN A 159 11.80 68.49 29.84
C ASN A 159 10.57 67.62 30.15
N ASN A 160 10.08 66.87 29.15
CA ASN A 160 10.25 65.40 29.10
C ASN A 160 9.38 64.75 27.99
N THR A 161 10.03 64.13 26.99
CA THR A 161 9.42 63.10 26.12
C THR A 161 10.20 61.82 26.35
N ALA A 162 9.52 60.74 26.75
CA ALA A 162 10.18 59.52 27.19
C ALA A 162 10.61 58.59 26.03
N ASN A 163 11.91 58.28 26.02
CA ASN A 163 12.64 57.14 25.44
C ASN A 163 11.99 56.29 24.34
N SER A 164 12.74 56.14 23.24
CA SER A 164 12.71 54.95 22.39
C SER A 164 14.04 54.19 22.43
N ALA A 165 13.93 52.87 22.39
CA ALA A 165 14.85 51.90 21.75
C ALA A 165 16.22 51.52 22.35
N ALA A 166 16.51 50.22 22.13
CA ALA A 166 17.79 49.59 21.77
C ALA A 166 18.75 49.05 22.86
N ASN A 167 19.62 48.14 22.36
CA ASN A 167 20.81 47.50 22.97
C ASN A 167 20.53 46.40 24.02
N ASN A 168 21.29 45.30 24.14
CA ASN A 168 22.37 44.66 23.34
C ASN A 168 22.29 43.13 23.62
N SER A 169 22.78 42.16 22.82
CA SER A 169 24.05 41.95 22.10
C SER A 169 25.26 41.57 22.98
N SER A 170 25.62 40.28 22.93
CA SER A 170 26.97 39.67 23.14
C SER A 170 27.65 39.65 24.54
N GLU A 171 27.61 38.45 25.14
CA GLU A 171 28.80 37.57 25.35
C GLU A 171 29.75 37.66 26.58
N SER A 172 29.98 36.47 27.17
CA SER A 172 31.13 35.95 27.96
C SER A 172 31.51 36.49 29.35
N THR A 173 31.51 35.57 30.33
CA THR A 173 32.49 35.43 31.44
C THR A 173 32.71 33.94 31.75
N VAL A 174 33.81 33.57 32.43
CA VAL A 174 34.31 32.18 32.59
C VAL A 174 34.77 31.90 34.04
N ALA A 175 35.09 30.63 34.35
CA ALA A 175 35.60 30.03 35.62
C ALA A 175 34.52 29.62 36.65
N GLU A 176 34.69 28.58 37.49
CA GLU A 176 35.86 27.71 37.76
C GLU A 176 35.46 26.25 38.16
N GLU A 177 36.41 25.39 38.53
CA GLU A 177 36.30 23.90 38.60
C GLU A 177 35.68 23.28 39.87
N SER A 178 35.21 22.02 39.79
CA SER A 178 35.64 20.90 40.70
C SER A 178 35.13 19.49 40.28
N ASP A 179 35.88 18.45 40.69
CA ASP A 179 35.76 17.01 40.38
C ASP A 179 34.38 16.32 40.57
N ALA A 180 34.07 15.30 39.73
CA ALA A 180 34.33 13.87 40.07
C ALA A 180 33.68 12.80 39.14
N ALA A 181 34.54 11.96 38.54
CA ALA A 181 34.43 10.49 38.42
C ALA A 181 33.34 9.74 37.57
N LYS A 182 33.85 8.99 36.56
CA LYS A 182 33.54 7.59 36.09
C LYS A 182 32.67 7.29 34.84
N ASN A 183 33.36 6.71 33.83
CA ASN A 183 33.12 5.44 33.09
C ASN A 183 31.79 5.22 32.32
N ASP A 184 31.72 4.53 31.15
CA ASP A 184 32.73 3.82 30.33
C ASP A 184 32.27 3.61 28.86
N ALA A 185 33.14 3.01 28.01
CA ALA A 185 32.94 2.50 26.63
C ALA A 185 32.71 3.55 25.50
N VAL A 186 33.51 3.65 24.41
CA VAL A 186 33.98 2.67 23.38
C VAL A 186 32.87 2.35 22.35
N ASN A 187 33.05 2.52 21.03
CA ASN A 187 34.10 3.12 20.19
C ASN A 187 33.51 3.45 18.80
N ASP A 188 34.01 4.46 18.09
CA ASP A 188 33.76 4.65 16.64
C ASP A 188 35.06 5.04 15.92
N THR A 189 35.24 4.60 14.68
CA THR A 189 36.51 4.69 13.96
C THR A 189 36.28 5.01 12.48
N LEU A 190 36.71 6.22 12.10
CA LEU A 190 36.59 6.81 10.77
C LEU A 190 36.94 5.86 9.61
N SER A 191 36.08 5.82 8.60
CA SER A 191 36.48 5.50 7.23
C SER A 191 35.76 6.38 6.21
N LYS A 192 36.47 6.70 5.14
CA LYS A 192 36.07 7.64 4.08
C LYS A 192 35.27 6.92 2.99
N ASN A 193 34.50 7.67 2.20
CA ASN A 193 34.68 7.77 0.74
C ASN A 193 33.78 8.87 0.16
N ASP A 194 33.85 9.08 -1.15
CA ASP A 194 33.69 10.39 -1.81
C ASP A 194 32.48 10.51 -2.77
N ASP A 195 32.35 11.69 -3.37
CA ASP A 195 31.53 12.04 -4.55
C ASP A 195 29.99 11.86 -4.50
N GLY A 196 29.30 12.94 -4.10
CA GLY A 196 27.85 13.11 -4.30
C GLY A 196 27.50 13.86 -5.60
N ILE A 197 27.07 13.16 -6.65
CA ILE A 197 26.65 13.77 -7.92
C ILE A 197 25.29 14.49 -7.77
N LYS A 198 25.26 15.75 -8.24
CA LYS A 198 24.05 16.58 -8.34
C LYS A 198 23.07 16.00 -9.36
N ASN A 199 21.77 16.02 -9.05
CA ASN A 199 20.73 16.12 -10.06
C ASN A 199 19.53 16.93 -9.55
N ASN A 200 18.93 17.71 -10.45
CA ASN A 200 17.85 18.64 -10.16
C ASN A 200 16.64 18.27 -11.01
N ASN A 201 15.46 18.10 -10.43
CA ASN A 201 14.24 17.73 -11.14
C ASN A 201 13.12 18.73 -10.85
N ASP A 202 12.83 19.56 -11.86
CA ASP A 202 11.77 20.58 -11.82
C ASP A 202 10.40 19.94 -12.14
N ILE A 203 9.33 20.40 -11.48
CA ILE A 203 8.02 19.73 -11.51
C ILE A 203 7.12 20.33 -12.59
N LYS A 204 6.82 19.54 -13.66
CA LYS A 204 5.64 19.70 -14.54
C LYS A 204 5.39 18.45 -15.41
N ASN A 205 4.15 17.93 -15.37
CA ASN A 205 3.35 17.40 -16.50
C ASN A 205 2.49 16.15 -16.13
N ASP A 206 1.52 16.30 -15.23
CA ASP A 206 0.61 15.20 -14.84
C ASP A 206 -0.54 15.00 -15.85
N ASN A 207 -1.09 16.11 -16.39
CA ASN A 207 -2.26 16.10 -17.27
C ASN A 207 -2.05 15.35 -18.60
N SER A 208 -0.82 15.28 -19.11
CA SER A 208 -0.51 14.52 -20.33
C SER A 208 -0.62 13.01 -20.12
N ILE A 209 -0.37 12.50 -18.91
CA ILE A 209 -0.28 11.06 -18.65
C ILE A 209 -1.68 10.43 -18.64
N LYS A 210 -2.66 11.09 -18.00
CA LYS A 210 -4.08 10.66 -18.05
C LYS A 210 -4.63 10.55 -19.47
N ALA A 211 -4.44 11.59 -20.29
CA ALA A 211 -4.96 11.62 -21.66
C ALA A 211 -4.39 10.51 -22.56
N VAL A 212 -3.14 10.09 -22.32
CA VAL A 212 -2.53 8.93 -23.00
C VAL A 212 -3.12 7.62 -22.49
N ASN A 213 -3.29 7.47 -21.16
CA ASN A 213 -3.81 6.24 -20.56
C ASN A 213 -5.27 5.95 -20.97
N ASP A 214 -6.13 6.96 -21.01
CA ASP A 214 -7.54 6.81 -21.43
C ASP A 214 -7.63 6.40 -22.91
N LYS A 215 -6.78 6.99 -23.76
CA LYS A 215 -6.72 6.68 -25.20
C LYS A 215 -6.15 5.28 -25.46
N ALA A 216 -5.15 4.85 -24.69
CA ALA A 216 -4.64 3.48 -24.71
C ALA A 216 -5.70 2.48 -24.25
N SER A 217 -6.40 2.77 -23.15
CA SER A 217 -7.49 1.93 -22.62
C SER A 217 -8.65 1.76 -23.60
N ALA A 218 -8.99 2.81 -24.37
CA ALA A 218 -9.98 2.73 -25.44
C ALA A 218 -9.50 1.85 -26.62
N ALA A 219 -8.24 2.00 -27.05
CA ALA A 219 -7.65 1.17 -28.10
C ALA A 219 -7.55 -0.30 -27.70
N ILE A 220 -7.17 -0.60 -26.45
CA ILE A 220 -7.13 -1.95 -25.89
C ILE A 220 -8.53 -2.57 -25.83
N LYS A 221 -9.56 -1.82 -25.42
CA LYS A 221 -10.97 -2.30 -25.43
C LYS A 221 -11.53 -2.53 -26.83
N LEU A 222 -11.02 -1.84 -27.86
CA LEU A 222 -11.37 -2.12 -29.25
C LEU A 222 -10.65 -3.39 -29.74
N ALA A 223 -9.34 -3.49 -29.51
CA ALA A 223 -8.55 -4.67 -29.85
C ALA A 223 -9.08 -5.96 -29.18
N LEU A 224 -9.54 -5.91 -27.91
CA LEU A 224 -10.17 -7.06 -27.25
C LEU A 224 -11.54 -7.46 -27.83
N LYS A 225 -12.22 -6.57 -28.57
CA LYS A 225 -13.47 -6.91 -29.27
C LYS A 225 -13.23 -7.51 -30.66
N ASP A 226 -12.21 -7.02 -31.36
CA ASP A 226 -11.79 -7.59 -32.65
C ASP A 226 -11.02 -8.92 -32.46
N ALA A 227 -10.35 -9.10 -31.31
CA ALA A 227 -9.73 -10.36 -30.87
C ALA A 227 -10.74 -11.41 -30.35
N LYS A 228 -11.94 -11.47 -30.95
CA LYS A 228 -12.92 -12.53 -30.70
C LYS A 228 -12.44 -13.85 -31.33
N LEU A 229 -11.51 -14.52 -30.65
CA LEU A 229 -10.96 -15.85 -30.96
C LEU A 229 -10.76 -16.07 -32.47
N SER A 230 -9.68 -15.51 -33.04
CA SER A 230 -9.37 -15.70 -34.46
C SER A 230 -9.42 -17.19 -34.81
N ALA A 231 -10.02 -17.54 -35.96
CA ALA A 231 -10.34 -18.93 -36.30
C ALA A 231 -9.12 -19.88 -36.19
N THR A 232 -7.92 -19.36 -36.44
CA THR A 232 -6.62 -20.04 -36.22
C THR A 232 -6.42 -20.61 -34.82
N HIS A 233 -6.89 -19.93 -33.76
CA HIS A 233 -6.81 -20.42 -32.39
C HIS A 233 -7.84 -21.49 -32.09
N GLN A 234 -9.06 -21.38 -32.65
CA GLN A 234 -10.08 -22.43 -32.51
C GLN A 234 -9.69 -23.70 -33.27
N GLU A 235 -9.03 -23.56 -34.42
CA GLU A 235 -8.53 -24.71 -35.18
C GLU A 235 -7.32 -25.37 -34.50
N LEU A 236 -6.39 -24.58 -33.94
CA LEU A 236 -5.30 -25.11 -33.13
C LEU A 236 -5.80 -25.86 -31.88
N ILE A 237 -6.88 -25.38 -31.25
CA ILE A 237 -7.51 -26.08 -30.13
C ILE A 237 -8.07 -27.44 -30.59
N ARG A 238 -8.81 -27.49 -31.71
CA ARG A 238 -9.33 -28.76 -32.24
C ARG A 238 -8.25 -29.76 -32.67
N GLU A 239 -7.17 -29.26 -33.26
CA GLU A 239 -6.02 -30.09 -33.64
C GLU A 239 -5.37 -30.73 -32.41
N LEU A 240 -5.23 -29.96 -31.32
CA LEU A 240 -4.72 -30.48 -30.04
C LEU A 240 -5.71 -31.43 -29.34
N GLU A 241 -7.01 -31.13 -29.38
CA GLU A 241 -8.08 -32.02 -28.88
C GLU A 241 -8.04 -33.38 -29.62
N MET A 242 -7.94 -33.36 -30.96
CA MET A 242 -7.85 -34.57 -31.80
C MET A 242 -6.58 -35.38 -31.50
N GLN A 243 -5.43 -34.73 -31.37
CA GLN A 243 -4.16 -35.39 -31.02
C GLN A 243 -4.18 -36.01 -29.61
N ILE A 244 -4.92 -35.42 -28.67
CA ILE A 244 -5.14 -35.99 -27.33
C ILE A 244 -6.02 -37.24 -27.41
N ASP A 245 -7.14 -37.17 -28.13
CA ASP A 245 -8.07 -38.30 -28.29
C ASP A 245 -7.42 -39.49 -29.03
N ASP A 246 -6.67 -39.24 -30.11
CA ASP A 246 -5.93 -40.28 -30.85
C ASP A 246 -4.87 -40.94 -29.96
N TYR A 247 -4.08 -40.16 -29.21
CA TYR A 247 -3.07 -40.69 -28.30
C TYR A 247 -3.71 -41.52 -27.16
N LEU A 248 -4.77 -41.02 -26.54
CA LEU A 248 -5.49 -41.75 -25.49
C LEU A 248 -6.11 -43.05 -26.02
N SER A 249 -6.65 -43.03 -27.25
CA SER A 249 -7.17 -44.21 -27.94
C SER A 249 -6.07 -45.26 -28.17
N GLU A 250 -4.91 -44.86 -28.67
CA GLU A 250 -3.76 -45.76 -28.88
C GLU A 250 -3.24 -46.35 -27.55
N GLN A 251 -3.07 -45.52 -26.50
CA GLN A 251 -2.61 -45.99 -25.20
C GLN A 251 -3.63 -46.93 -24.52
N MET A 252 -4.93 -46.64 -24.60
CA MET A 252 -5.96 -47.55 -24.08
C MET A 252 -6.03 -48.86 -24.86
N MET A 253 -5.87 -48.81 -26.20
CA MET A 253 -5.76 -50.01 -27.03
C MET A 253 -4.57 -50.87 -26.59
N LEU A 254 -3.37 -50.29 -26.55
CA LEU A 254 -2.13 -50.95 -26.16
C LEU A 254 -2.19 -51.54 -24.74
N MET A 255 -2.70 -50.78 -23.76
CA MET A 255 -2.90 -51.29 -22.40
C MET A 255 -3.88 -52.46 -22.37
N SER A 256 -4.96 -52.40 -23.17
CA SER A 256 -5.90 -53.51 -23.27
C SER A 256 -5.27 -54.76 -23.92
N GLU A 257 -4.39 -54.60 -24.91
CA GLU A 257 -3.70 -55.72 -25.56
C GLU A 257 -2.64 -56.34 -24.66
N ASN A 258 -1.90 -55.52 -23.90
CA ASN A 258 -0.96 -56.00 -22.90
C ASN A 258 -1.70 -56.78 -21.78
N LEU A 259 -2.79 -56.24 -21.24
CA LEU A 259 -3.61 -56.92 -20.23
C LEU A 259 -4.23 -58.23 -20.75
N LYS A 260 -4.73 -58.25 -22.00
CA LYS A 260 -5.20 -59.48 -22.66
C LYS A 260 -4.07 -60.49 -22.86
N SER A 261 -2.86 -60.04 -23.13
CA SER A 261 -1.69 -60.90 -23.36
C SER A 261 -1.16 -61.49 -22.05
N TRP A 262 -1.08 -60.69 -20.99
CA TRP A 262 -0.80 -61.18 -19.64
C TRP A 262 -1.87 -62.19 -19.20
N LEU A 263 -3.16 -61.86 -19.29
CA LEU A 263 -4.25 -62.78 -18.93
C LEU A 263 -4.18 -64.11 -19.71
N ARG A 264 -3.85 -64.08 -21.00
CA ARG A 264 -3.63 -65.29 -21.81
C ARG A 264 -2.44 -66.10 -21.33
N ALA A 265 -1.32 -65.45 -21.01
CA ALA A 265 -0.14 -66.12 -20.48
C ALA A 265 -0.42 -66.76 -19.11
N GLU A 266 -1.03 -66.01 -18.20
CA GLU A 266 -1.40 -66.43 -16.83
C GLU A 266 -2.38 -67.61 -16.84
N VAL A 267 -3.45 -67.55 -17.66
CA VAL A 267 -4.39 -68.66 -17.83
C VAL A 267 -3.71 -69.88 -18.46
N THR A 268 -2.81 -69.69 -19.42
CA THR A 268 -2.05 -70.81 -20.04
C THR A 268 -1.08 -71.44 -19.04
N GLN A 269 -0.45 -70.64 -18.16
CA GLN A 269 0.42 -71.11 -17.09
C GLN A 269 -0.39 -71.91 -16.06
N HIS A 270 -1.48 -71.36 -15.53
CA HIS A 270 -2.33 -72.05 -14.56
C HIS A 270 -2.88 -73.39 -15.07
N LEU A 271 -3.30 -73.49 -16.34
CA LEU A 271 -3.74 -74.75 -16.94
C LEU A 271 -2.54 -75.72 -17.11
N GLY A 272 -1.42 -75.24 -17.66
CA GLY A 272 -0.21 -76.06 -17.84
C GLY A 272 0.47 -76.50 -16.53
N GLU A 273 0.19 -75.83 -15.41
CA GLU A 273 0.59 -76.24 -14.06
C GLU A 273 -0.40 -77.26 -13.46
N GLN A 274 -1.71 -77.14 -13.73
CA GLN A 274 -2.67 -78.18 -13.32
C GLN A 274 -2.35 -79.54 -13.97
N ASP A 275 -2.11 -79.59 -15.28
CA ASP A 275 -1.74 -80.83 -15.98
C ASP A 275 -0.47 -81.48 -15.43
N LYS A 276 0.53 -80.67 -15.05
CA LYS A 276 1.76 -81.14 -14.35
C LYS A 276 1.45 -81.64 -12.94
N SER A 277 0.56 -80.97 -12.20
CA SER A 277 0.19 -81.36 -10.83
C SER A 277 -0.57 -82.69 -10.74
N VAL A 278 -1.31 -83.04 -11.80
CA VAL A 278 -2.01 -84.34 -11.92
C VAL A 278 -1.00 -85.43 -12.27
N THR A 279 -0.24 -85.25 -13.35
CA THR A 279 0.73 -86.25 -13.83
C THR A 279 1.81 -86.60 -12.81
N HIS A 280 2.25 -85.65 -11.99
CA HIS A 280 3.26 -85.90 -10.96
C HIS A 280 2.73 -86.68 -9.73
N LYS A 281 1.40 -86.74 -9.53
CA LYS A 281 0.78 -87.52 -8.44
C LYS A 281 0.61 -89.00 -8.77
N ASP A 282 0.24 -89.31 -10.01
CA ASP A 282 0.07 -90.69 -10.45
C ASP A 282 1.43 -91.39 -10.64
N ALA A 283 2.43 -90.66 -11.13
CA ALA A 283 3.81 -91.16 -11.28
C ALA A 283 4.52 -91.49 -9.94
N GLN A 284 3.96 -91.10 -8.79
CA GLN A 284 4.52 -91.34 -7.46
C GLN A 284 3.73 -92.40 -6.66
N LYS A 285 2.85 -93.17 -7.33
CA LYS A 285 1.90 -94.08 -6.67
C LYS A 285 1.77 -95.46 -7.35
N SER A 286 2.72 -95.82 -8.20
CA SER A 286 2.82 -97.11 -8.92
C SER A 286 4.24 -97.69 -8.83
#